data_AF-W1YQ00-F1
#
_entry.id   AF-W1YQ00-F1
#
_cell.length_a   1.000
_cell.length_b   1.000
_cell.length_c   1.000
_cell.angle_alpha   90.00
_cell.angle_beta   90.00
_cell.angle_gamma   90.00
#
_symmetry.space_group_name_H-M   'P 1'
#
loop_
_entity.id
_entity.type
_entity.pdbx_description
1 polymer ?
#
loop_
_entity_poly.entity_id
_entity_poly.type
_entity_poly.pdbx_seq_one_letter_code
_entity_poly.pdbx_strand_id
1 'polypeptide(L)' 'DKKSGTIGFSVSTLNNPFFVTMKEGVEAQAKTLGLKVKIVDAQNDPAKQANDISDLLESGVSVLIINPVDSAA' A
#
# COMPACT_ATOMS: atom_id res chain seq x y z
N ASP A 1 -2.28 -9.58 23.22
CA ASP A 1 -1.79 -8.28 22.69
C ASP A 1 -2.45 -7.95 21.36
N LYS A 2 -3.16 -6.83 21.25
CA LYS A 2 -3.60 -6.33 19.94
C LYS A 2 -2.39 -5.77 19.24
N LYS A 3 -1.99 -6.37 18.10
CA LYS A 3 -0.89 -5.88 17.28
C LYS A 3 -1.19 -4.44 16.86
N SER A 4 -0.53 -3.46 17.47
CA SER A 4 -0.55 -2.07 17.01
C SER A 4 0.47 -1.94 15.90
N GLY A 5 0.03 -1.50 14.71
CA GLY A 5 0.91 -1.30 13.57
C GLY A 5 0.20 -0.63 12.41
N THR A 6 0.98 0.02 11.55
CA THR A 6 0.50 0.65 10.31
C THR A 6 0.97 -0.21 9.14
N ILE A 7 0.04 -0.61 8.27
CA ILE A 7 0.34 -1.25 7.00
C ILE A 7 0.62 -0.14 5.97
N GLY A 8 1.76 -0.20 5.29
CA GLY A 8 1.99 0.55 4.06
C GLY A 8 1.54 -0.27 2.87
N PHE A 9 0.74 0.30 1.98
CA PHE A 9 0.34 -0.34 0.73
C PHE A 9 0.65 0.54 -0.47
N SER A 10 1.63 0.12 -1.26
CA SER A 10 1.97 0.74 -2.55
C SER A 10 1.26 0.00 -3.67
N VAL A 11 0.37 0.69 -4.39
CA VAL A 11 -0.41 0.13 -5.51
C VAL A 11 0.04 0.76 -6.83
N SER A 12 0.06 -0.03 -7.90
CA SER A 12 0.54 0.40 -9.22
C SER A 12 -0.27 1.56 -9.81
N THR A 13 -1.60 1.50 -9.70
CA THR A 13 -2.50 2.58 -10.11
C THR A 13 -3.87 2.45 -9.44
N LEU A 14 -4.56 3.56 -9.19
CA LEU A 14 -5.99 3.56 -8.82
C LEU A 14 -6.94 3.91 -9.98
N ASN A 15 -6.44 4.00 -11.21
CA ASN A 15 -7.26 4.32 -12.39
C ASN A 15 -8.07 3.13 -12.94
N ASN A 16 -7.84 1.91 -12.44
CA ASN A 16 -8.55 0.70 -12.83
C ASN A 16 -9.39 0.17 -11.64
N PRO A 17 -10.69 -0.13 -11.84
CA PRO A 17 -11.56 -0.66 -10.79
C PRO A 17 -11.03 -1.91 -10.06
N PHE A 18 -10.23 -2.74 -10.72
CA PHE A 18 -9.59 -3.90 -10.10
C PHE A 18 -8.70 -3.50 -8.92
N PHE A 19 -7.85 -2.47 -9.10
CA PHE A 19 -6.95 -2.00 -8.05
C PHE A 19 -7.66 -1.18 -6.98
N VAL A 20 -8.75 -0.48 -7.34
CA VAL A 20 -9.65 0.15 -6.36
C VAL A 20 -10.26 -0.93 -5.45
N THR A 21 -10.77 -2.02 -6.03
CA THR A 21 -11.33 -3.14 -5.26
C THR A 21 -10.26 -3.80 -4.37
N MET A 22 -9.03 -3.91 -4.86
CA MET A 22 -7.90 -4.43 -4.08
C MET A 22 -7.60 -3.54 -2.86
N LYS A 23 -7.53 -2.21 -3.06
CA LYS A 23 -7.39 -1.22 -1.99
C LYS A 23 -8.48 -1.38 -0.92
N GLU A 24 -9.74 -1.43 -1.36
CA GLU A 24 -10.90 -1.56 -0.47
C GLU A 24 -10.84 -2.87 0.35
N GLY A 25 -10.42 -3.98 -0.27
CA GLY A 25 -10.21 -5.25 0.42
C GLY A 25 -9.15 -5.18 1.52
N VAL A 26 -8.03 -4.50 1.26
CA VAL A 26 -6.98 -4.26 2.26
C VAL A 26 -7.49 -3.39 3.41
N GLU A 27 -8.18 -2.28 3.10
CA GLU A 27 -8.75 -1.38 4.12
C GLU A 27 -9.80 -2.08 4.97
N ALA A 28 -10.70 -2.85 4.35
CA ALA A 28 -11.73 -3.61 5.04
C ALA A 28 -11.12 -4.61 6.02
N GLN A 29 -10.14 -5.41 5.57
CA GLN A 29 -9.48 -6.40 6.42
C GLN A 29 -8.63 -5.75 7.52
N ALA A 30 -7.93 -4.66 7.24
CA ALA A 30 -7.18 -3.93 8.26
C ALA A 30 -8.12 -3.40 9.36
N LYS A 31 -9.30 -2.89 8.97
CA LYS A 31 -10.32 -2.43 9.90
C LYS A 31 -10.85 -3.54 10.80
N THR A 32 -11.10 -4.75 10.29
CA THR A 32 -11.53 -5.89 11.13
C THR A 32 -10.46 -6.30 12.14
N LEU A 33 -9.18 -6.11 11.79
CA LEU A 33 -8.04 -6.40 12.65
C LEU A 33 -7.66 -5.24 13.59
N GLY A 34 -8.27 -4.06 13.44
CA GLY A 34 -7.92 -2.86 14.22
C GLY A 34 -6.56 -2.25 13.85
N LEU A 35 -6.10 -2.46 12.62
CA LEU A 35 -4.85 -1.93 12.07
C LEU A 35 -5.10 -0.64 11.28
N LYS A 36 -4.07 0.21 11.16
CA LYS A 36 -4.08 1.38 10.28
C LYS A 36 -3.48 1.01 8.91
N VAL A 37 -3.91 1.69 7.86
CA VAL A 37 -3.33 1.55 6.51
C VAL A 37 -2.95 2.93 5.97
N LYS A 38 -1.75 3.05 5.40
CA LYS A 38 -1.31 4.19 4.59
C LYS A 38 -1.14 3.67 3.16
N ILE A 39 -1.89 4.25 2.23
CA ILE A 39 -1.96 3.80 0.84
C ILE A 39 -1.39 4.88 -0.05
N VAL A 40 -0.55 4.47 -1.01
CA VAL A 40 0.09 5.34 -2.00
C VAL A 40 -0.17 4.79 -3.40
N ASP A 41 -0.62 5.67 -4.30
CA ASP A 41 -0.91 5.36 -5.70
C ASP A 41 0.29 5.75 -6.55
N ALA A 42 0.95 4.77 -7.17
CA ALA A 42 2.13 4.99 -8.01
C ALA A 42 1.81 5.59 -9.38
N GLN A 43 0.54 5.69 -9.78
CA GLN A 43 0.12 6.32 -11.04
C GLN A 43 0.78 5.73 -12.30
N ASN A 44 1.10 4.43 -12.28
CA ASN A 44 1.88 3.73 -13.30
C ASN A 44 3.28 4.32 -13.55
N ASP A 45 3.88 4.98 -12.57
CA ASP A 45 5.24 5.51 -12.62
C ASP A 45 6.15 4.74 -11.63
N PRO A 46 7.13 3.95 -12.11
CA PRO A 46 8.06 3.21 -11.24
C PRO A 46 8.93 4.11 -10.36
N ALA A 47 9.34 5.30 -10.85
CA ALA A 47 10.15 6.23 -10.07
C ALA A 47 9.31 6.82 -8.93
N LYS A 48 8.05 7.16 -9.22
CA LYS A 48 7.09 7.55 -8.18
C LYS A 48 6.90 6.43 -7.16
N GLN A 49 6.73 5.19 -7.61
CA GLN A 49 6.56 4.04 -6.72
C GLN A 49 7.74 3.87 -5.76
N ALA A 50 8.98 4.01 -6.25
CA ALA A 50 10.19 3.91 -5.44
C ALA A 50 10.26 5.01 -4.36
N ASN A 51 9.88 6.24 -4.72
CA ASN A 51 9.80 7.36 -3.77
C ASN A 51 8.72 7.13 -2.72
N ASP A 52 7.51 6.75 -3.15
CA ASP A 52 6.40 6.47 -2.25
C ASP A 52 6.72 5.32 -1.26
N ILE A 53 7.45 4.28 -1.71
CA ILE A 53 7.93 3.19 -0.85
C ILE A 53 8.92 3.71 0.19
N SER A 54 9.87 4.57 -0.21
CA SER A 54 10.82 5.19 0.72
C SER A 54 10.10 5.98 1.80
N ASP A 55 9.10 6.79 1.42
CA ASP A 55 8.26 7.54 2.36
C ASP A 55 7.44 6.65 3.31
N LEU A 56 7.01 5.46 2.85
CA LEU A 56 6.34 4.48 3.71
C LEU A 56 7.32 3.91 4.74
N LEU A 57 8.53 3.52 4.32
CA LEU A 57 9.56 2.99 5.20
C LEU A 57 9.98 4.03 6.25
N GLU A 58 10.23 5.27 5.84
CA GLU A 58 10.56 6.37 6.75
C GLU A 58 9.43 6.66 7.76
N SER A 59 8.17 6.50 7.34
CA SER A 59 7.02 6.65 8.24
C SER A 59 6.84 5.52 9.26
N GLY A 60 7.71 4.50 9.24
CA GLY A 60 7.73 3.43 10.24
C GLY A 60 6.58 2.42 10.10
N VAL A 61 6.17 2.11 8.86
CA VAL A 61 5.18 1.05 8.62
C VAL A 61 5.67 -0.29 9.17
N SER A 62 4.77 -1.05 9.79
CA SER A 62 5.09 -2.35 10.40
C SER A 62 5.09 -3.49 9.37
N VAL A 63 4.34 -3.31 8.28
CA VAL A 63 4.24 -4.24 7.14
C VAL A 63 4.15 -3.39 5.89
N LEU A 64 4.88 -3.78 4.85
CA LEU A 64 4.81 -3.18 3.52
C LEU A 64 4.22 -4.19 2.53
N ILE A 65 3.15 -3.79 1.84
CA ILE A 65 2.52 -4.51 0.74
C ILE A 65 2.82 -3.73 -0.54
N ILE A 66 3.26 -4.42 -1.60
CA ILE A 66 3.58 -3.79 -2.88
C ILE A 66 2.85 -4.53 -4.00
N ASN A 67 2.03 -3.81 -4.76
CA ASN A 67 1.59 -4.20 -6.09
C ASN A 67 2.43 -3.38 -7.10
N PRO A 68 3.45 -3.98 -7.72
CA PRO A 68 4.46 -3.24 -8.50
C PRO A 68 3.89 -2.71 -9.82
N VAL A 69 4.38 -1.53 -10.25
CA VAL A 69 4.11 -0.94 -11.57
C VAL A 69 4.81 -1.74 -12.66
N ASP A 70 6.08 -2.08 -12.44
CA ASP A 70 6.87 -2.94 -13.31
C ASP A 70 7.21 -4.23 -12.56
N SER A 71 6.83 -5.37 -13.13
CA SER A 71 7.14 -6.69 -12.58
C SER A 71 8.59 -7.11 -12.82
N ALA A 72 9.33 -6.41 -13.67
CA ALA A 72 10.77 -6.59 -13.85
C ALA A 72 11.53 -5.87 -12.71
N ALA A 73 11.54 -6.51 -11.54
CA ALA A 73 12.50 -6.23 -10.49
C ALA A 73 13.65 -7.24 -10.58
#